data_AF-A0A556S938-F1
#
_entry.id   AF-A0A556S938-F1
#
_cell.length_a   1.000
_cell.length_b   1.000
_cell.length_c   1.000
_cell.angle_alpha   90.00
_cell.angle_beta   90.00
_cell.angle_gamma   90.00
#
_symmetry.space_group_name_H-M   'P 1'
#
loop_
_entity.id
_entity.type
_entity.pdbx_description
1 polymer ?
#
loop_
_entity_poly.entity_id
_entity_poly.type
_entity_poly.pdbx_seq_one_letter_code
_entity_poly.pdbx_strand_id
1 'polypeptide(L)'
;MVNFDNCKKVVNRMVQAYKLKTVKALCAHFDVGSSVITNRILRNSFPAEYVIQCSLETGADLQWLCSGEGDSKIAGINKENKSIELSSEDLEKLERIAALKKDNLITESEYQLLKGSIFKTS
;
A
#
# COMPACT_ATOMS: atom_id res chain seq x y z
N MET A 1 -18.65 -5.42 13.92
CA MET A 1 -18.55 -6.63 13.08
C MET A 1 -17.47 -6.36 12.04
N VAL A 2 -16.52 -7.29 11.84
CA VAL A 2 -15.45 -7.10 10.84
C VAL A 2 -16.05 -7.15 9.44
N ASN A 3 -15.76 -6.15 8.60
CA ASN A 3 -16.24 -6.11 7.22
C ASN A 3 -15.19 -6.74 6.29
N PHE A 4 -15.44 -7.97 5.85
CA PHE A 4 -14.51 -8.67 4.96
C PHE A 4 -14.52 -8.06 3.56
N ASP A 5 -13.34 -7.81 3.02
CA ASP A 5 -13.16 -7.32 1.66
C ASP A 5 -13.32 -8.47 0.64
N ASN A 6 -13.42 -8.13 -0.64
CA ASN A 6 -13.55 -9.15 -1.69
C ASN A 6 -12.30 -10.04 -1.79
N CYS A 7 -12.49 -11.28 -2.25
CA CYS A 7 -11.44 -12.30 -2.32
C CYS A 7 -10.20 -11.83 -3.10
N LYS A 8 -10.38 -11.06 -4.18
CA LYS A 8 -9.25 -10.56 -4.98
C LYS A 8 -8.33 -9.66 -4.17
N LYS A 9 -8.90 -8.73 -3.40
CA LYS A 9 -8.12 -7.81 -2.56
C LYS A 9 -7.46 -8.53 -1.38
N VAL A 10 -8.16 -9.48 -0.77
CA VAL A 10 -7.59 -10.34 0.29
C VAL A 10 -6.38 -11.11 -0.23
N VAL A 11 -6.49 -11.74 -1.40
CA VAL A 11 -5.36 -12.44 -2.05
C VAL A 11 -4.20 -11.49 -2.36
N ASN A 12 -4.49 -10.28 -2.86
CA ASN A 12 -3.44 -9.30 -3.12
C ASN A 12 -2.71 -8.84 -1.84
N ARG A 13 -3.40 -8.78 -0.69
CA ARG A 13 -2.74 -8.50 0.60
C ARG A 13 -1.88 -9.67 1.07
N MET A 14 -2.32 -10.92 0.86
CA MET A 14 -1.45 -12.09 1.09
C MET A 14 -0.19 -12.06 0.21
N VAL A 15 -0.33 -11.75 -1.09
CA VAL A 15 0.83 -11.57 -2.00
C VAL A 15 1.80 -10.52 -1.43
N GLN A 16 1.27 -9.39 -0.95
CA GLN A 16 2.09 -8.35 -0.32
C GLN A 16 2.76 -8.84 0.96
N ALA A 17 2.03 -9.52 1.83
CA ALA A 17 2.53 -10.00 3.12
C ALA A 17 3.75 -10.93 2.97
N TYR A 18 3.72 -11.81 1.98
CA TYR A 18 4.85 -12.67 1.63
C TYR A 18 5.93 -11.98 0.78
N LYS A 19 5.80 -10.66 0.51
CA LYS A 19 6.69 -9.88 -0.36
C LYS A 19 6.82 -10.48 -1.78
N LEU A 20 5.75 -11.09 -2.26
CA LEU A 20 5.64 -11.68 -3.59
C LEU A 20 5.13 -10.65 -4.61
N LYS A 21 5.33 -10.93 -5.90
CA LYS A 21 4.89 -10.06 -7.00
C LYS A 21 3.62 -10.52 -7.70
N THR A 22 3.27 -11.80 -7.59
CA THR A 22 2.17 -12.38 -8.37
C THR A 22 1.38 -13.41 -7.56
N VAL A 23 0.11 -13.58 -7.92
CA VAL A 23 -0.74 -14.66 -7.37
C VAL A 23 -0.17 -16.04 -7.71
N LYS A 24 0.46 -16.20 -8.88
CA LYS A 24 1.14 -17.44 -9.27
C LYS A 24 2.25 -17.83 -8.28
N ALA A 25 3.03 -16.85 -7.83
CA ALA A 25 4.07 -17.09 -6.81
C ALA A 25 3.44 -17.46 -5.46
N LEU A 26 2.30 -16.88 -5.10
CA LEU A 26 1.56 -17.26 -3.89
C LEU A 26 1.03 -18.71 -3.97
N CYS A 27 0.49 -19.12 -5.12
CA CYS A 27 0.07 -20.50 -5.33
C CYS A 27 1.25 -21.47 -5.20
N ALA A 28 2.41 -21.11 -5.76
CA ALA A 28 3.63 -21.91 -5.61
C ALA A 28 4.11 -21.98 -4.15
N HIS A 29 3.97 -20.88 -3.39
CA HIS A 29 4.30 -20.84 -1.97
C HIS A 29 3.42 -21.81 -1.15
N PHE A 30 2.12 -21.88 -1.46
CA PHE A 30 1.20 -22.81 -0.81
C PHE A 30 1.22 -24.23 -1.39
N ASP A 31 2.08 -24.51 -2.36
CA ASP A 31 2.14 -25.78 -3.09
C ASP A 31 0.77 -26.22 -3.67
N VAL A 32 0.04 -25.26 -4.25
CA VAL A 32 -1.27 -25.51 -4.87
C VAL A 32 -1.31 -25.13 -6.34
N GLY A 33 -2.17 -25.81 -7.10
CA GLY A 33 -2.47 -25.44 -8.47
C GLY A 33 -3.07 -24.04 -8.59
N SER A 34 -2.72 -23.30 -9.64
CA SER A 34 -3.21 -21.92 -9.86
C SER A 34 -4.74 -21.81 -9.90
N SER A 35 -5.43 -22.87 -10.29
CA SER A 35 -6.90 -22.94 -10.31
C SER A 35 -7.52 -22.82 -8.92
N VAL A 36 -6.84 -23.25 -7.85
CA VAL A 36 -7.39 -23.21 -6.48
C VAL A 36 -7.68 -21.78 -6.04
N ILE A 37 -6.68 -20.90 -6.11
CA ILE A 37 -6.84 -19.50 -5.73
C ILE A 37 -7.63 -18.72 -6.80
N THR A 38 -7.39 -18.99 -8.09
CA THR A 38 -8.07 -18.26 -9.18
C THR A 38 -9.59 -18.52 -9.16
N ASN A 39 -10.04 -19.76 -8.94
CA ASN A 39 -11.46 -20.07 -8.85
C ASN A 39 -12.12 -19.41 -7.65
N ARG A 40 -11.42 -19.31 -6.50
CA ARG A 40 -11.91 -18.59 -5.32
C ARG A 40 -12.08 -17.10 -5.62
N ILE A 41 -11.11 -16.48 -6.29
CA ILE A 41 -11.20 -15.09 -6.74
C ILE A 41 -12.41 -14.89 -7.66
N LEU A 42 -12.58 -15.75 -8.67
CA LEU A 42 -13.69 -15.67 -9.63
C LEU A 42 -15.06 -15.81 -8.97
N ARG A 43 -15.18 -16.69 -7.97
CA ARG A 43 -16.42 -16.90 -7.21
C ARG A 43 -16.57 -15.95 -6.02
N ASN A 44 -15.63 -15.03 -5.83
CA ASN A 44 -15.53 -14.17 -4.66
C ASN A 44 -15.66 -14.94 -3.32
N SER A 45 -15.12 -16.15 -3.25
CA SER A 45 -15.17 -17.01 -2.07
C SER A 45 -13.99 -16.71 -1.16
N PHE A 46 -14.25 -16.36 0.10
CA PHE A 46 -13.22 -15.95 1.04
C PHE A 46 -12.22 -17.10 1.34
N PRO A 47 -10.90 -16.89 1.18
CA PRO A 47 -9.88 -17.92 1.34
C PRO A 47 -9.40 -18.03 2.81
N ALA A 48 -10.30 -18.41 3.72
CA ALA A 48 -10.06 -18.36 5.16
C ALA A 48 -8.80 -19.14 5.60
N GLU A 49 -8.60 -20.35 5.08
CA GLU A 49 -7.48 -21.20 5.44
C GLU A 49 -6.13 -20.55 5.09
N TYR A 50 -6.04 -19.91 3.92
CA TYR A 50 -4.82 -19.24 3.45
C TYR A 50 -4.57 -17.93 4.18
N VAL A 51 -5.63 -17.22 4.58
CA VAL A 51 -5.52 -15.99 5.38
C VAL A 51 -4.95 -16.30 6.76
N ILE A 52 -5.45 -17.35 7.41
CA ILE A 52 -4.96 -17.79 8.73
C ILE A 52 -3.50 -18.21 8.62
N GLN A 53 -3.14 -19.05 7.63
CA GLN A 53 -1.76 -19.47 7.41
C GLN A 53 -0.83 -18.28 7.13
N CYS A 54 -1.27 -17.34 6.28
CA CYS A 54 -0.52 -16.12 5.97
C CYS A 54 -0.23 -15.29 7.23
N SER A 55 -1.23 -15.10 8.11
CA SER A 55 -1.04 -14.37 9.36
C SER A 55 -0.01 -15.05 10.27
N LEU A 56 -0.08 -16.39 10.41
CA LEU A 56 0.84 -17.15 11.25
C LEU A 56 2.30 -17.12 10.74
N GLU A 57 2.50 -17.21 9.42
CA GLU A 57 3.84 -17.27 8.83
C GLU A 57 4.51 -15.90 8.70
N THR A 58 3.72 -14.85 8.41
CA THR A 58 4.27 -13.51 8.13
C THR A 58 4.15 -12.54 9.32
N GLY A 59 3.35 -12.88 10.33
CA GLY A 59 2.99 -11.98 11.42
C GLY A 59 2.00 -10.88 11.01
N ALA A 60 1.40 -10.98 9.81
CA ALA A 60 0.45 -10.00 9.32
C ALA A 60 -0.82 -9.94 10.18
N ASP A 61 -1.30 -8.73 10.43
CA ASP A 61 -2.55 -8.52 11.17
C ASP A 61 -3.76 -9.09 10.42
N LEU A 62 -4.60 -9.86 11.12
CA LEU A 62 -5.78 -10.49 10.53
C LEU A 62 -6.81 -9.47 10.06
N GLN A 63 -7.02 -8.36 10.79
CA GLN A 63 -7.95 -7.31 10.37
C GLN A 63 -7.46 -6.70 9.06
N TRP A 64 -6.17 -6.39 8.97
CA TRP A 64 -5.59 -5.88 7.72
C TRP A 64 -5.71 -6.88 6.56
N LEU A 65 -5.41 -8.17 6.77
CA LEU A 65 -5.58 -9.19 5.72
C LEU A 65 -7.04 -9.28 5.24
N CYS A 66 -7.99 -9.27 6.18
CA CYS A 66 -9.41 -9.49 5.92
C CYS A 66 -10.13 -8.27 5.33
N SER A 67 -9.95 -7.08 5.90
CA SER A 67 -10.66 -5.85 5.51
C SER A 67 -9.78 -4.84 4.78
N GLY A 68 -8.46 -4.91 4.95
CA GLY A 68 -7.52 -3.89 4.46
C GLY A 68 -7.42 -2.67 5.38
N GLU A 69 -8.11 -2.68 6.52
CA GLU A 69 -8.06 -1.61 7.51
C GLU A 69 -6.93 -1.85 8.52
N GLY A 70 -6.39 -0.76 9.07
CA GLY A 70 -5.29 -0.81 10.03
C GLY A 70 -3.93 -1.10 9.38
N ASP A 71 -2.94 -1.41 10.21
CA ASP A 71 -1.58 -1.67 9.78
C ASP A 71 -1.34 -3.17 9.54
N SER A 72 -0.58 -3.48 8.49
CA SER A 72 -0.18 -4.86 8.21
C SER A 72 0.66 -5.47 9.33
N LYS A 73 1.36 -4.64 10.12
CA LYS A 73 2.37 -5.00 11.14
C LYS A 73 3.59 -5.76 10.60
N ILE A 74 3.75 -5.85 9.29
CA ILE A 74 4.86 -6.58 8.67
C ILE A 74 6.03 -5.62 8.44
N ALA A 75 7.21 -5.96 8.98
CA ALA A 75 8.41 -5.15 8.83
C ALA A 75 8.81 -4.96 7.35
N GLY A 76 8.81 -3.69 6.90
CA GLY A 76 9.18 -3.28 5.54
C GLY A 76 8.05 -3.26 4.51
N ILE A 77 6.78 -3.48 4.90
CA ILE A 77 5.60 -3.29 4.01
C ILE A 77 4.81 -2.02 4.37
N ASN A 78 5.32 -1.22 5.30
CA ASN A 78 4.82 0.13 5.52
C ASN A 78 5.07 0.95 4.25
N LYS A 79 4.12 0.95 3.32
CA LYS A 79 3.87 2.13 2.52
C LYS A 79 3.52 3.19 3.55
N GLU A 80 4.49 4.05 3.83
CA GLU A 80 4.27 5.28 4.55
C GLU A 80 3.25 6.08 3.73
N ASN A 81 1.95 5.80 3.91
CA ASN A 81 0.95 6.84 3.84
C ASN A 81 1.18 7.68 5.09
N LYS A 82 2.34 8.36 5.15
CA LYS A 82 2.51 9.51 6.01
C LYS A 82 1.46 10.48 5.51
N SER A 83 0.36 10.57 6.24
CA SER A 83 -0.45 11.79 6.25
C SER A 83 0.54 12.90 6.53
N ILE A 84 0.96 13.63 5.50
CA ILE A 84 1.78 14.81 5.70
C ILE A 84 0.78 15.83 6.24
N GLU A 85 0.84 16.11 7.55
CA GLU A 85 0.15 17.26 8.11
C GLU A 85 0.79 18.51 7.49
N LEU A 86 0.18 18.98 6.40
CA LEU A 86 0.57 20.19 5.69
C LEU A 86 -0.17 21.35 6.33
N SER A 87 0.58 22.34 6.82
CA SER A 87 -0.02 23.61 7.23
C SER A 87 -0.61 24.31 6.00
N SER A 88 -1.61 25.16 6.22
CA SER A 88 -2.16 26.03 5.17
C SER A 88 -1.07 26.89 4.53
N GLU A 89 -0.06 27.27 5.30
CA GLU A 89 1.08 28.08 4.86
C GLU A 89 1.99 27.30 3.91
N ASP A 90 2.21 26.00 4.16
CA ASP A 90 3.04 25.16 3.29
C ASP A 90 2.37 24.87 1.96
N LEU A 91 1.04 24.70 1.96
CA LEU A 91 0.25 24.59 0.73
C LEU A 91 0.39 25.86 -0.13
N GLU A 92 0.30 27.03 0.49
CA GLU A 92 0.40 28.31 -0.21
C GLU A 92 1.80 28.53 -0.80
N LYS A 93 2.85 28.17 -0.05
CA LYS A 93 4.24 28.20 -0.55
C LYS A 93 4.44 27.28 -1.75
N LEU A 94 3.88 26.07 -1.71
CA LEU A 94 3.96 25.10 -2.82
C LEU A 94 3.27 25.62 -4.08
N GLU A 95 2.12 26.25 -3.94
CA GLU A 95 1.38 26.83 -5.05
C GLU A 95 2.15 27.99 -5.70
N ARG A 96 2.74 28.88 -4.89
CA ARG A 96 3.57 29.99 -5.37
C ARG A 96 4.80 29.51 -6.15
N ILE A 97 5.55 28.53 -5.64
CA ILE A 97 6.74 28.02 -6.38
C ILE A 97 6.35 27.26 -7.65
N ALA A 98 5.17 26.61 -7.67
CA ALA A 98 4.65 25.96 -8.87
C ALA A 98 4.28 26.98 -9.95
N ALA A 99 3.70 28.13 -9.57
CA ALA A 99 3.43 29.23 -10.49
C ALA A 99 4.73 29.82 -11.07
N LEU A 100 5.75 30.07 -10.24
CA LEU A 100 7.06 30.56 -10.71
C LEU A 100 7.70 29.63 -11.75
N LYS A 101 7.60 28.31 -11.53
CA LYS A 101 8.09 27.31 -12.48
C LYS A 101 7.27 27.30 -13.78
N LYS A 102 5.94 27.41 -13.67
CA LYS A 102 5.04 27.44 -14.83
C LYS A 102 5.32 28.66 -15.72
N ASP A 103 5.67 29.78 -15.11
CA ASP A 103 6.04 31.02 -15.78
C ASP A 103 7.51 31.02 -16.24
N ASN A 104 8.22 29.89 -16.08
CA ASN A 104 9.62 29.68 -16.47
C ASN A 104 10.60 30.67 -15.81
N LEU A 105 10.20 31.25 -14.66
CA LEU A 105 11.01 32.18 -13.86
C LEU A 105 12.06 31.48 -13.02
N ILE A 106 11.88 30.17 -12.80
CA ILE A 106 12.82 29.30 -12.10
C ILE A 106 13.00 27.99 -12.86
N THR A 107 14.19 27.41 -12.74
CA THR A 107 14.54 26.10 -13.32
C THR A 107 13.92 24.94 -12.54
N GLU A 108 13.85 23.76 -13.17
CA GLU A 108 13.45 22.52 -12.48
C GLU A 108 14.29 22.27 -11.24
N SER A 109 15.61 22.49 -11.32
CA SER A 109 16.53 22.33 -10.20
C SER A 109 16.20 23.28 -9.04
N GLU A 110 15.91 24.55 -9.31
CA GLU A 110 15.55 25.53 -8.29
C GLU A 110 14.19 25.21 -7.65
N TYR A 111 13.22 24.78 -8.46
CA TYR A 111 11.92 24.32 -7.96
C TYR A 111 12.07 23.15 -6.98
N GLN A 112 12.91 22.15 -7.29
CA GLN A 112 13.13 21.01 -6.39
C GLN A 112 13.83 21.42 -5.08
N LEU A 113 14.77 22.37 -5.13
CA LEU A 113 15.42 22.92 -3.92
C LEU A 113 14.45 23.68 -3.02
N LEU A 114 13.61 24.54 -3.61
CA LEU A 114 12.59 25.30 -2.88
C LEU A 114 11.53 24.38 -2.28
N LYS A 115 11.04 23.42 -3.07
CA LYS A 115 10.11 22.38 -2.61
C LYS A 115 10.69 21.59 -1.44
N GLY A 116 11.94 21.16 -1.55
CA GLY A 116 12.64 20.44 -0.48
C GLY A 116 12.84 21.25 0.81
N SER A 117 12.95 22.58 0.70
CA SER A 117 13.09 23.48 1.86
C SER A 117 11.78 23.63 2.65
N ILE A 118 10.62 23.57 1.98
CA ILE A 118 9.30 23.63 2.63
C ILE A 118 9.11 22.41 3.56
N PHE A 119 9.53 21.22 3.12
CA PHE A 119 9.36 19.97 3.87
C PHE A 119 10.48 19.68 4.90
N LYS A 120 11.50 20.55 5.02
CA LYS A 120 12.64 20.35 5.94
C LYS A 120 12.48 21.03 7.30
N THR A 121 11.29 21.53 7.63
CA THR A 121 11.06 22.16 8.94
C THR A 121 10.74 21.10 9.99
N SER A 122 11.81 20.64 10.66
CA SER A 122 11.89 19.74 11.84
C SER A 122 11.59 18.26 11.62
#